data_AF-A0A514XJD2-F1
#
_entry.id   AF-A0A514XJD2-F1
#
_cell.length_a   1.000
_cell.length_b   1.000
_cell.length_c   1.000
_cell.angle_alpha   90.00
_cell.angle_beta   90.00
_cell.angle_gamma   90.00
#
_symmetry.space_group_name_H-M   'P 1'
#
loop_
_entity.id
_entity.type
_entity.pdbx_description
1 polymer ?
#
loop_
_entity_poly.entity_id
_entity_poly.type
_entity_poly.pdbx_seq_one_letter_code
_entity_poly.pdbx_strand_id
1 'polypeptide(L)'
;MIKAEPILKNLKDLFQLVILDSPIENWENSDTQNVFAKMVTLKKKGYESCYQQGVLPVDTSDFFATHVMLFAKEDNQELTPVMGYKTISLNKCREFNQTFPGLALVTNAKMPEHIEVINNIISRCEKENRHLAYLGSWTKNPHYDVPANINLKDAFRAFYRQVYREQNVQEVVIGGTLRFRTEKLFFELGHRPLEANGAPLSHINVAHLVKEPVLVMHSMKFNDEATVAAEKMWAEVWNNRLEIGAAEIKKMPLAV
;
A
#
# COMPACT_ATOMS: atom_id res chain seq x y z
N MET A 1 36.52 0.05 29.48
CA MET A 1 35.26 0.57 28.91
C MET A 1 34.50 -0.59 28.30
N ILE A 2 33.48 -1.09 29.00
CA ILE A 2 32.55 -2.07 28.43
C ILE A 2 31.67 -1.27 27.48
N LYS A 3 31.79 -1.50 26.17
CA LYS A 3 30.79 -0.99 25.23
C LYS A 3 29.49 -1.70 25.58
N ALA A 4 28.53 -0.97 26.15
CA ALA A 4 27.19 -1.48 26.36
C ALA A 4 26.70 -2.00 25.00
N GLU A 5 26.39 -3.29 24.93
CA GLU A 5 25.69 -3.82 23.76
C GLU A 5 24.38 -3.03 23.63
N PRO A 6 24.08 -2.46 22.45
CA PRO A 6 22.85 -1.73 22.27
C PRO A 6 21.70 -2.69 22.55
N ILE A 7 20.88 -2.37 23.55
CA ILE A 7 19.63 -3.06 23.82
C ILE A 7 18.87 -3.09 22.48
N LEU A 8 18.69 -4.29 21.91
CA LEU A 8 17.84 -4.51 20.75
C LEU A 8 16.43 -4.09 21.16
N LYS A 9 16.06 -2.83 20.90
CA LYS A 9 14.70 -2.35 21.09
C LYS A 9 13.76 -3.22 20.25
N ASN A 10 12.68 -3.71 20.84
CA ASN A 10 11.72 -4.51 20.08
C ASN A 10 11.04 -3.62 19.02
N LEU A 11 10.65 -4.20 17.88
CA LEU A 11 10.03 -3.42 16.80
C LEU A 11 8.76 -2.69 17.25
N LYS A 12 7.98 -3.27 18.16
CA LYS A 12 6.78 -2.65 18.74
C LYS A 12 7.08 -1.40 19.59
N ASP A 13 8.30 -1.29 20.12
CA ASP A 13 8.72 -0.14 20.92
C ASP A 13 9.20 0.99 20.00
N LEU A 14 9.61 0.65 18.77
CA LEU A 14 10.08 1.59 17.75
C LEU A 14 8.99 2.06 16.79
N PHE A 15 8.00 1.20 16.51
CA PHE A 15 7.04 1.43 15.45
C PHE A 15 5.60 1.22 15.89
N GLN A 16 4.70 1.95 15.23
CA GLN A 16 3.26 1.80 15.31
C GLN A 16 2.70 1.58 13.90
N LEU A 17 2.03 0.45 13.67
CA LEU A 17 1.22 0.28 12.46
C LEU A 17 -0.14 0.96 12.66
N VAL A 18 -0.57 1.72 11.66
CA VAL A 18 -1.90 2.34 11.61
C VAL A 18 -2.56 1.95 10.29
N ILE A 19 -3.76 1.39 10.37
CA ILE A 19 -4.64 1.13 9.24
C ILE A 19 -5.73 2.19 9.28
N LEU A 20 -5.74 3.08 8.29
CA LEU A 20 -6.78 4.09 8.10
C LEU A 20 -7.71 3.61 6.98
N ASP A 21 -8.90 3.14 7.33
CA ASP A 21 -9.87 2.62 6.38
C ASP A 21 -11.00 3.63 6.09
N SER A 22 -11.28 3.84 4.80
CA SER A 22 -12.35 4.73 4.31
C SER A 22 -12.46 6.06 5.08
N PRO A 23 -11.43 6.94 5.02
CA PRO A 23 -11.41 8.19 5.79
C PRO A 23 -12.71 9.00 5.72
N ILE A 24 -13.36 9.02 4.55
CA ILE A 24 -14.58 9.79 4.30
C ILE A 24 -15.75 9.35 5.18
N GLU A 25 -15.84 8.07 5.55
CA GLU A 25 -16.93 7.54 6.39
C GLU A 25 -16.81 7.97 7.85
N ASN A 26 -15.61 8.35 8.29
CA ASN A 26 -15.31 8.68 9.68
C ASN A 26 -14.63 10.05 9.79
N TRP A 27 -14.97 10.96 8.87
CA TRP A 27 -14.27 12.25 8.74
C TRP A 27 -14.44 13.16 9.95
N GLU A 28 -15.56 13.07 10.67
CA GLU A 28 -15.79 13.86 11.90
C GLU A 28 -14.87 13.46 13.07
N ASN A 29 -14.17 12.33 12.97
CA ASN A 29 -13.20 11.91 13.98
C ASN A 29 -11.85 12.62 13.78
N SER A 30 -11.36 13.30 14.82
CA SER A 30 -10.08 14.02 14.80
C SER A 30 -8.88 13.12 14.51
N ASP A 31 -8.90 11.85 14.95
CA ASP A 31 -7.84 10.88 14.67
C ASP A 31 -7.81 10.53 13.18
N THR A 32 -8.97 10.36 12.54
CA THR A 32 -9.10 10.17 11.08
C THR A 32 -8.47 11.35 10.34
N GLN A 33 -8.85 12.58 10.70
CA GLN A 33 -8.33 13.79 10.06
C GLN A 33 -6.82 13.93 10.23
N ASN A 34 -6.32 13.71 11.46
CA ASN A 34 -4.90 13.80 11.79
C ASN A 34 -4.09 12.74 11.01
N VAL A 35 -4.50 11.48 11.07
CA VAL A 35 -3.80 10.39 10.38
C VAL A 35 -3.88 10.55 8.86
N PHE A 36 -4.99 11.03 8.32
CA PHE A 36 -5.12 11.38 6.90
C PHE A 36 -4.15 12.51 6.52
N ALA A 37 -4.05 13.58 7.31
CA ALA A 37 -3.10 14.66 7.06
C ALA A 37 -1.64 14.18 7.08
N LYS A 38 -1.30 13.28 8.02
CA LYS A 38 0.03 12.63 8.08
C LYS A 38 0.29 11.73 6.85
N MET A 39 -0.72 11.01 6.37
CA MET A 39 -0.66 10.24 5.12
C MET A 39 -0.35 11.13 3.92
N VAL A 40 -1.09 12.24 3.76
CA VAL A 40 -0.85 13.22 2.69
C VAL A 40 0.58 13.77 2.76
N THR A 41 1.04 14.10 3.96
CA THR A 41 2.40 14.60 4.20
C THR A 41 3.46 13.58 3.80
N LEU A 42 3.28 12.31 4.17
CA LEU A 42 4.18 11.22 3.77
C LEU A 42 4.24 11.08 2.25
N LYS A 43 3.09 11.03 1.57
CA LYS A 43 3.05 10.88 0.12
C LYS A 43 3.69 12.07 -0.58
N LYS A 44 3.40 13.30 -0.13
CA LYS A 44 4.04 14.52 -0.66
C LYS A 44 5.56 14.43 -0.56
N LYS A 45 6.12 14.19 0.63
CA LYS A 45 7.57 14.10 0.84
C LYS A 45 8.22 13.00 -0.02
N GLY A 46 7.61 11.81 -0.03
CA GLY A 46 8.12 10.69 -0.82
C GLY A 46 8.09 10.96 -2.32
N TYR A 47 6.99 11.51 -2.83
CA TYR A 47 6.85 11.79 -4.26
C TYR A 47 7.75 12.94 -4.71
N GLU A 48 7.84 14.03 -3.94
CA GLU A 48 8.72 15.16 -4.26
C GLU A 48 10.21 14.78 -4.30
N SER A 49 10.62 13.78 -3.51
CA SER A 49 12.00 13.28 -3.56
C SER A 49 12.34 12.47 -4.82
N CYS A 50 11.33 12.05 -5.58
CA CYS A 50 11.47 11.03 -6.62
C CYS A 50 10.93 11.49 -7.98
N TYR A 51 9.92 12.35 -8.01
CA TYR A 51 9.21 12.81 -9.21
C TYR A 51 9.42 14.30 -9.47
N GLN A 52 9.22 14.71 -10.71
CA GLN A 52 9.25 16.11 -11.12
C GLN A 52 8.00 16.86 -10.62
N GLN A 53 8.08 18.19 -10.64
CA GLN A 53 6.93 19.06 -10.35
C GLN A 53 5.74 18.70 -11.24
N GLY A 54 4.52 18.75 -10.66
CA GLY A 54 3.27 18.47 -11.36
C GLY A 54 2.69 17.08 -11.10
N VAL A 55 3.42 16.17 -10.43
CA VAL A 55 2.85 14.90 -9.95
C VAL A 55 2.09 15.14 -8.65
N LEU A 56 0.80 14.82 -8.65
CA LEU A 56 -0.02 14.87 -7.44
C LEU A 56 0.11 13.55 -6.66
N PRO A 57 0.45 13.61 -5.36
CA PRO A 57 0.63 12.42 -4.52
C PRO A 57 -0.69 11.81 -4.01
N VAL A 58 -1.81 12.53 -4.18
CA VAL A 58 -3.12 12.21 -3.62
C VAL A 58 -4.18 12.46 -4.70
N ASP A 59 -5.17 11.58 -4.77
CA ASP A 59 -6.31 11.62 -5.67
C ASP A 59 -7.63 11.33 -4.92
N THR A 60 -8.77 11.34 -5.62
CA THR A 60 -10.09 11.07 -5.04
C THR A 60 -10.15 9.71 -4.32
N SER A 61 -9.39 8.73 -4.79
CA SER A 61 -9.40 7.39 -4.24
C SER A 61 -8.84 7.33 -2.83
N ASP A 62 -8.04 8.32 -2.43
CA ASP A 62 -7.48 8.38 -1.08
C ASP A 62 -8.56 8.59 -0.01
N PHE A 63 -9.73 9.13 -0.35
CA PHE A 63 -10.81 9.36 0.62
C PHE A 63 -11.57 8.10 1.02
N PHE A 64 -11.56 7.04 0.21
CA PHE A 64 -12.27 5.78 0.50
C PHE A 64 -11.37 4.54 0.51
N ALA A 65 -10.07 4.68 0.18
CA ALA A 65 -9.10 3.59 0.26
C ALA A 65 -8.84 3.12 1.71
N THR A 66 -8.26 1.93 1.83
CA THR A 66 -7.53 1.53 3.04
C THR A 66 -6.08 1.99 2.89
N HIS A 67 -5.59 2.80 3.83
CA HIS A 67 -4.18 3.21 3.92
C HIS A 67 -3.49 2.42 5.02
N VAL A 68 -2.37 1.80 4.68
CA VAL A 68 -1.59 0.99 5.61
C VAL A 68 -0.27 1.72 5.83
N MET A 69 -0.05 2.22 7.05
CA MET A 69 1.04 3.14 7.35
C MET A 69 1.83 2.72 8.57
N LEU A 70 3.15 2.69 8.42
CA LEU A 70 4.08 2.48 9.52
C LEU A 70 4.57 3.84 10.02
N PHE A 71 4.42 4.06 11.31
CA PHE A 71 4.93 5.23 12.02
C PHE A 71 6.10 4.84 12.92
N ALA A 72 7.10 5.71 13.02
CA ALA A 72 8.10 5.67 14.08
C ALA A 72 7.53 6.33 15.34
N LYS A 73 7.85 5.75 16.49
CA LYS A 73 7.58 6.32 17.81
C LYS A 73 8.75 7.19 18.21
N GLU A 74 8.51 8.49 18.33
CA GLU A 74 9.50 9.46 18.79
C GLU A 74 9.52 9.52 20.33
N ASP A 75 10.61 10.05 20.92
CA ASP A 75 10.76 10.14 22.38
C ASP A 75 9.69 11.02 23.05
N ASN A 76 9.12 11.98 22.31
CA ASN A 76 8.02 12.85 22.74
C ASN A 76 6.63 12.22 22.54
N GLN A 77 6.55 10.92 22.25
CA GLN A 77 5.32 10.18 21.90
C GLN A 77 4.67 10.58 20.58
N GLU A 78 5.28 11.47 19.78
CA GLU A 78 4.79 11.76 18.45
C GLU A 78 4.97 10.55 17.53
N LEU A 79 4.04 10.42 16.59
CA LEU A 79 4.10 9.42 15.52
C LEU A 79 4.51 10.08 14.21
N THR A 80 5.68 9.73 13.71
CA THR A 80 6.21 10.18 12.41
C THR A 80 5.99 9.10 11.34
N PRO A 81 5.29 9.39 10.23
CA PRO A 81 5.09 8.38 9.19
C PRO A 81 6.41 8.04 8.47
N VAL A 82 6.70 6.74 8.35
CA VAL A 82 7.94 6.19 7.78
C VAL A 82 7.71 5.59 6.41
N MET A 83 6.63 4.83 6.25
CA MET A 83 6.23 4.26 4.97
C MET A 83 4.74 3.99 4.94
N GLY A 84 4.19 3.85 3.74
CA GLY A 84 2.81 3.45 3.58
C GLY A 84 2.44 3.10 2.16
N TYR A 85 1.26 2.52 2.00
CA TYR A 85 0.64 2.23 0.71
C TYR A 85 -0.88 2.32 0.86
N LYS A 86 -1.58 2.41 -0.27
CA LYS A 86 -3.04 2.30 -0.32
C LYS A 86 -3.47 1.01 -0.99
N THR A 87 -4.56 0.43 -0.52
CA THR A 87 -5.27 -0.65 -1.19
C THR A 87 -6.75 -0.31 -1.33
N ILE A 88 -7.34 -0.71 -2.46
CA ILE A 88 -8.72 -0.38 -2.80
C ILE A 88 -9.38 -1.61 -3.39
N SER A 89 -10.44 -2.09 -2.75
CA SER A 89 -11.21 -3.21 -3.28
C SER A 89 -12.11 -2.76 -4.43
N LEU A 90 -12.40 -3.68 -5.35
CA LEU A 90 -13.39 -3.47 -6.40
C LEU A 90 -14.77 -3.12 -5.82
N ASN A 91 -15.14 -3.74 -4.69
CA ASN A 91 -16.40 -3.47 -4.00
C ASN A 91 -16.49 -2.03 -3.50
N LYS A 92 -15.42 -1.51 -2.88
CA LYS A 92 -15.38 -0.09 -2.47
C LYS A 92 -15.47 0.85 -3.67
N CYS A 93 -14.85 0.49 -4.80
CA CYS A 93 -15.01 1.29 -6.02
C CYS A 93 -16.48 1.36 -6.45
N ARG A 94 -17.23 0.26 -6.39
CA ARG A 94 -18.67 0.27 -6.72
C ARG A 94 -19.49 1.08 -5.72
N GLU A 95 -19.23 0.92 -4.43
CA GLU A 95 -19.92 1.63 -3.36
C GLU A 95 -19.83 3.15 -3.54
N PHE A 96 -18.64 3.66 -3.87
CA PHE A 96 -18.40 5.08 -4.08
C PHE A 96 -18.57 5.53 -5.55
N ASN A 97 -19.12 4.67 -6.41
CA ASN A 97 -19.32 4.92 -7.84
C ASN A 97 -18.05 5.42 -8.55
N GLN A 98 -16.91 4.78 -8.27
CA GLN A 98 -15.60 5.08 -8.83
C GLN A 98 -15.13 3.99 -9.77
N THR A 99 -14.30 4.37 -10.76
CA THR A 99 -13.63 3.40 -11.63
C THR A 99 -12.55 2.65 -10.83
N PHE A 100 -12.47 1.33 -11.01
CA PHE A 100 -11.41 0.53 -10.41
C PHE A 100 -10.03 1.07 -10.83
N PRO A 101 -9.10 1.40 -9.90
CA PRO A 101 -7.88 2.12 -10.26
C PRO A 101 -6.99 1.37 -11.27
N GLY A 102 -6.94 0.04 -11.20
CA GLY A 102 -6.21 -0.77 -12.19
C GLY A 102 -6.73 -0.57 -13.61
N LEU A 103 -8.05 -0.47 -13.78
CA LEU A 103 -8.70 -0.18 -15.06
C LEU A 103 -8.49 1.28 -15.50
N ALA A 104 -8.64 2.22 -14.56
CA ALA A 104 -8.39 3.64 -14.84
C ALA A 104 -6.96 3.88 -15.33
N LEU A 105 -5.98 3.18 -14.75
CA LEU A 105 -4.56 3.29 -15.11
C LEU A 105 -4.32 2.92 -16.59
N VAL A 106 -4.80 1.75 -17.01
CA VAL A 106 -4.60 1.24 -18.38
C VAL A 106 -5.45 1.99 -19.41
N THR A 107 -6.62 2.47 -19.00
CA THR A 107 -7.52 3.30 -19.82
C THR A 107 -6.88 4.65 -20.13
N ASN A 108 -6.34 5.32 -19.11
CA ASN A 108 -5.65 6.60 -19.26
C ASN A 108 -4.36 6.48 -20.09
N ALA A 109 -3.70 5.32 -20.06
CA ALA A 109 -2.56 5.02 -20.92
C ALA A 109 -2.94 4.67 -22.37
N LYS A 110 -4.24 4.53 -22.68
CA LYS A 110 -4.76 4.16 -24.01
C LYS A 110 -4.22 2.83 -24.54
N MET A 111 -4.16 1.82 -23.68
CA MET A 111 -3.60 0.51 -23.99
C MET A 111 -4.72 -0.55 -24.10
N PRO A 112 -5.29 -0.81 -25.30
CA PRO A 112 -6.49 -1.62 -25.46
C PRO A 112 -6.33 -3.07 -24.97
N GLU A 113 -5.19 -3.70 -25.23
CA GLU A 113 -4.93 -5.07 -24.75
C GLU A 113 -4.91 -5.15 -23.21
N HIS A 114 -4.28 -4.17 -22.54
CA HIS A 114 -4.30 -4.10 -21.08
C HIS A 114 -5.71 -3.85 -20.54
N ILE A 115 -6.50 -3.01 -21.21
CA ILE A 115 -7.90 -2.74 -20.85
C ILE A 115 -8.72 -4.04 -20.91
N GLU A 116 -8.57 -4.80 -22.00
CA GLU A 116 -9.24 -6.08 -22.18
C GLU A 116 -8.87 -7.08 -21.07
N VAL A 117 -7.57 -7.24 -20.77
CA VAL A 117 -7.12 -8.15 -19.72
C VAL A 117 -7.65 -7.76 -18.34
N ILE A 118 -7.65 -6.46 -17.98
CA ILE A 118 -8.19 -6.01 -16.70
C ILE A 118 -9.70 -6.25 -16.62
N ASN A 119 -10.46 -5.99 -17.69
CA ASN A 119 -11.89 -6.29 -17.73
C ASN A 119 -12.15 -7.80 -17.56
N ASN A 120 -11.35 -8.65 -18.20
CA ASN A 120 -11.45 -10.09 -18.03
C ASN A 120 -11.18 -10.54 -16.58
N ILE A 121 -10.21 -9.93 -15.90
CA ILE A 121 -9.95 -10.17 -14.47
C ILE A 121 -11.17 -9.75 -13.63
N ILE A 122 -11.68 -8.53 -13.84
CA ILE A 122 -12.86 -8.01 -13.13
C ILE A 122 -14.07 -8.94 -13.30
N SER A 123 -14.42 -9.27 -14.55
CA SER A 123 -15.56 -10.14 -14.87
C SER A 123 -15.38 -11.56 -14.32
N ARG A 124 -14.17 -12.11 -14.33
CA ARG A 124 -13.88 -13.39 -13.68
C ARG A 124 -14.14 -13.30 -12.18
N CYS A 125 -13.57 -12.30 -11.50
CA CYS A 125 -13.73 -12.16 -10.06
C CYS A 125 -15.21 -11.99 -9.67
N GLU A 126 -15.98 -11.22 -10.44
CA GLU A 126 -17.43 -11.09 -10.27
C GLU A 126 -18.16 -12.43 -10.40
N LYS A 127 -17.91 -13.14 -11.51
CA LYS A 127 -18.55 -14.42 -11.80
C LYS A 127 -18.23 -15.50 -10.76
N GLU A 128 -17.01 -15.50 -10.26
CA GLU A 128 -16.50 -16.48 -9.29
C GLU A 128 -16.67 -16.04 -7.82
N ASN A 129 -17.30 -14.88 -7.57
CA ASN A 129 -17.42 -14.27 -6.24
C ASN A 129 -16.07 -14.15 -5.49
N ARG A 130 -15.04 -13.74 -6.23
CA ARG A 130 -13.70 -13.45 -5.72
C ARG A 130 -13.55 -11.96 -5.47
N HIS A 131 -12.86 -11.60 -4.40
CA HIS A 131 -12.50 -10.24 -4.06
C HIS A 131 -11.20 -9.83 -4.77
N LEU A 132 -11.34 -8.79 -5.58
CA LEU A 132 -10.26 -8.13 -6.29
C LEU A 132 -9.89 -6.82 -5.57
N ALA A 133 -8.59 -6.55 -5.45
CA ALA A 133 -8.08 -5.27 -4.98
C ALA A 133 -7.04 -4.67 -5.92
N TYR A 134 -6.83 -3.37 -5.79
CA TYR A 134 -5.73 -2.64 -6.39
C TYR A 134 -4.79 -2.15 -5.30
N LEU A 135 -3.47 -2.33 -5.48
CA LEU A 135 -2.46 -1.71 -4.64
C LEU A 135 -1.83 -0.51 -5.36
N GLY A 136 -1.66 0.59 -4.63
CA GLY A 136 -0.99 1.77 -5.15
C GLY A 136 -0.33 2.62 -4.07
N SER A 137 0.25 3.73 -4.51
CA SER A 137 0.85 4.76 -3.65
C SER A 137 1.83 4.23 -2.60
N TRP A 138 2.61 3.19 -2.93
CA TRP A 138 3.69 2.76 -2.05
C TRP A 138 4.75 3.86 -1.99
N THR A 139 5.02 4.34 -0.78
CA THR A 139 5.91 5.46 -0.53
C THR A 139 6.65 5.28 0.79
N LYS A 140 7.79 5.97 0.91
CA LYS A 140 8.56 6.07 2.16
C LYS A 140 8.94 7.52 2.42
N ASN A 141 9.15 7.85 3.69
CA ASN A 141 9.71 9.12 4.10
C ASN A 141 11.21 9.14 3.72
N PRO A 142 11.64 10.02 2.81
CA PRO A 142 13.03 10.05 2.34
C PRO A 142 14.00 10.57 3.40
N HIS A 143 13.50 11.20 4.46
CA HIS A 143 14.31 11.80 5.53
C HIS A 143 14.31 10.98 6.81
N TYR A 144 13.68 9.81 6.81
CA TYR A 144 13.69 8.94 7.98
C TYR A 144 14.90 8.00 7.94
N ASP A 145 15.79 8.15 8.91
CA ASP A 145 16.97 7.30 9.10
C ASP A 145 16.55 5.96 9.71
N VAL A 146 16.29 5.00 8.85
CA VAL A 146 15.91 3.64 9.25
C VAL A 146 17.08 3.00 10.02
N PRO A 147 16.85 2.45 11.22
CA PRO A 147 17.91 1.75 11.95
C PRO A 147 18.51 0.62 11.09
N ALA A 148 19.84 0.44 11.16
CA ALA A 148 20.58 -0.42 10.20
C ALA A 148 20.10 -1.88 10.15
N ASN A 149 19.51 -2.40 11.22
CA ASN A 149 18.96 -3.74 11.32
C ASN A 149 17.50 -3.86 10.84
N ILE A 150 16.89 -2.77 10.40
CA ILE A 150 15.49 -2.71 9.99
C ILE A 150 15.38 -2.59 8.47
N ASN A 151 14.63 -3.52 7.88
CA ASN A 151 14.31 -3.48 6.46
C ASN A 151 12.82 -3.16 6.28
N LEU A 152 12.51 -1.95 5.81
CA LEU A 152 11.13 -1.53 5.56
C LEU A 152 10.43 -2.36 4.47
N LYS A 153 11.16 -3.04 3.58
CA LYS A 153 10.55 -3.97 2.63
C LYS A 153 9.96 -5.19 3.34
N ASP A 154 10.58 -5.64 4.44
CA ASP A 154 10.02 -6.74 5.24
C ASP A 154 8.76 -6.28 5.97
N ALA A 155 8.73 -5.05 6.48
CA ALA A 155 7.51 -4.45 7.03
C ALA A 155 6.38 -4.45 5.98
N PHE A 156 6.68 -3.96 4.77
CA PHE A 156 5.73 -3.97 3.65
C PHE A 156 5.23 -5.39 3.34
N ARG A 157 6.13 -6.37 3.16
CA ARG A 157 5.77 -7.78 2.86
C ARG A 157 4.84 -8.36 3.92
N ALA A 158 5.17 -8.14 5.20
CA ALA A 158 4.37 -8.61 6.33
C ALA A 158 2.97 -8.01 6.32
N PHE A 159 2.85 -6.69 6.16
CA PHE A 159 1.56 -6.01 6.23
C PHE A 159 0.73 -6.26 4.97
N TYR A 160 1.35 -6.26 3.80
CA TYR A 160 0.72 -6.58 2.51
C TYR A 160 -0.06 -7.90 2.59
N ARG A 161 0.59 -8.97 3.05
CA ARG A 161 -0.05 -10.28 3.11
C ARG A 161 -1.16 -10.33 4.16
N GLN A 162 -0.95 -9.74 5.32
CA GLN A 162 -1.92 -9.79 6.41
C GLN A 162 -3.18 -8.96 6.12
N VAL A 163 -3.05 -7.76 5.54
CA VAL A 163 -4.19 -6.94 5.11
C VAL A 163 -5.06 -7.71 4.12
N TYR A 164 -4.46 -8.30 3.08
CA TYR A 164 -5.23 -9.04 2.08
C TYR A 164 -5.85 -10.33 2.63
N ARG A 165 -5.22 -10.97 3.62
CA ARG A 165 -5.79 -12.12 4.32
C ARG A 165 -7.03 -11.73 5.12
N GLU A 166 -6.94 -10.66 5.91
CA GLU A 166 -8.06 -10.17 6.73
C GLU A 166 -9.23 -9.65 5.86
N GLN A 167 -8.93 -9.01 4.73
CA GLN A 167 -9.93 -8.53 3.77
C GLN A 167 -10.47 -9.64 2.84
N ASN A 168 -10.01 -10.88 3.01
CA ASN A 168 -10.32 -12.01 2.14
C ASN A 168 -10.15 -11.67 0.64
N VAL A 169 -9.05 -10.99 0.28
CA VAL A 169 -8.71 -10.64 -1.10
C VAL A 169 -7.95 -11.79 -1.75
N GLN A 170 -8.46 -12.30 -2.86
CA GLN A 170 -7.85 -13.42 -3.59
C GLN A 170 -7.06 -12.97 -4.80
N GLU A 171 -7.32 -11.77 -5.32
CA GLU A 171 -6.65 -11.23 -6.50
C GLU A 171 -6.24 -9.77 -6.29
N VAL A 172 -5.04 -9.42 -6.74
CA VAL A 172 -4.49 -8.07 -6.62
C VAL A 172 -3.91 -7.61 -7.94
N VAL A 173 -4.35 -6.45 -8.41
CA VAL A 173 -3.75 -5.71 -9.54
C VAL A 173 -2.84 -4.61 -9.00
N ILE A 174 -1.70 -4.39 -9.65
CA ILE A 174 -0.72 -3.39 -9.22
C ILE A 174 0.05 -2.81 -10.40
N GLY A 175 0.51 -1.57 -10.27
CA GLY A 175 1.50 -0.97 -11.16
C GLY A 175 2.90 -0.96 -10.55
N GLY A 176 3.86 -1.66 -11.15
CA GLY A 176 5.28 -1.60 -10.80
C GLY A 176 6.04 -0.56 -11.64
N THR A 177 6.40 0.58 -11.05
CA THR A 177 7.22 1.60 -11.70
C THR A 177 8.65 1.11 -11.92
N LEU A 178 9.04 0.98 -13.19
CA LEU A 178 10.30 0.35 -13.59
C LEU A 178 11.54 1.13 -13.13
N ARG A 179 11.47 2.47 -13.09
CA ARG A 179 12.57 3.32 -12.62
C ARG A 179 13.00 2.99 -11.18
N PHE A 180 12.03 2.68 -10.31
CA PHE A 180 12.27 2.33 -8.91
C PHE A 180 12.42 0.84 -8.66
N ARG A 181 12.33 0.03 -9.72
CA ARG A 181 12.40 -1.42 -9.66
C ARG A 181 11.36 -2.04 -8.72
N THR A 182 10.19 -1.39 -8.55
CA THR A 182 9.15 -1.89 -7.65
C THR A 182 8.51 -3.16 -8.20
N GLU A 183 8.54 -3.38 -9.51
CA GLU A 183 8.12 -4.63 -10.15
C GLU A 183 8.88 -5.83 -9.57
N LYS A 184 10.18 -5.70 -9.24
CA LYS A 184 10.97 -6.80 -8.66
C LYS A 184 10.44 -7.21 -7.28
N LEU A 185 10.10 -6.24 -6.45
CA LEU A 185 9.48 -6.49 -5.15
C LEU A 185 8.14 -7.22 -5.32
N PHE A 186 7.34 -6.83 -6.31
CA PHE A 186 6.04 -7.47 -6.55
C PHE A 186 6.18 -8.87 -7.15
N PHE A 187 7.19 -9.12 -7.99
CA PHE A 187 7.52 -10.46 -8.47
C PHE A 187 7.79 -11.44 -7.33
N GLU A 188 8.57 -11.01 -6.33
CA GLU A 188 8.86 -11.79 -5.12
C GLU A 188 7.59 -12.14 -4.34
N LEU A 189 6.60 -11.24 -4.35
CA LEU A 189 5.29 -11.41 -3.70
C LEU A 189 4.30 -12.27 -4.50
N GLY A 190 4.67 -12.75 -5.69
CA GLY A 190 3.83 -13.59 -6.53
C GLY A 190 3.04 -12.86 -7.61
N HIS A 191 3.34 -11.58 -7.88
CA HIS A 191 2.79 -10.87 -9.03
C HIS A 191 3.49 -11.25 -10.31
N ARG A 192 2.76 -11.24 -11.42
CA ARG A 192 3.28 -11.43 -12.77
C ARG A 192 2.74 -10.34 -13.69
N PRO A 193 3.43 -9.97 -14.79
CA PRO A 193 2.89 -9.05 -15.78
C PRO A 193 1.51 -9.51 -16.23
N LEU A 194 0.66 -8.58 -16.63
CA LEU A 194 -0.55 -8.97 -17.37
C LEU A 194 -0.15 -9.77 -18.61
N GLU A 195 -0.96 -10.76 -18.97
CA GLU A 195 -0.71 -11.62 -20.13
C GLU A 195 -1.91 -11.58 -21.08
N ALA A 196 -1.62 -11.54 -22.37
CA ALA A 196 -2.60 -11.72 -23.44
C ALA A 196 -2.09 -12.82 -24.38
N ASN A 197 -2.96 -13.80 -24.69
CA ASN A 197 -2.62 -14.94 -25.55
C ASN A 197 -1.35 -15.71 -25.12
N GLY A 198 -1.11 -15.80 -23.80
CA GLY A 198 0.05 -16.49 -23.22
C GLY A 198 1.37 -15.72 -23.30
N ALA A 199 1.36 -14.46 -23.73
CA ALA A 199 2.54 -13.59 -23.75
C ALA A 199 2.37 -12.43 -22.75
N PRO A 200 3.45 -12.05 -22.02
CA PRO A 200 3.40 -10.91 -21.12
C PRO A 200 3.26 -9.61 -21.92
N LEU A 201 2.33 -8.76 -21.48
CA LEU A 201 2.14 -7.43 -22.02
C LEU A 201 3.29 -6.50 -21.62
N SER A 202 3.57 -5.52 -22.47
CA SER A 202 4.60 -4.51 -22.21
C SER A 202 4.21 -3.58 -21.05
N HIS A 203 5.15 -2.75 -20.62
CA HIS A 203 4.84 -1.63 -19.75
C HIS A 203 3.93 -0.60 -20.45
N ILE A 204 3.25 0.20 -19.65
CA ILE A 204 2.46 1.36 -20.08
C ILE A 204 3.16 2.65 -19.64
N ASN A 205 2.79 3.78 -20.25
CA ASN A 205 3.29 5.10 -19.84
C ASN A 205 2.19 5.87 -19.11
N VAL A 206 2.42 6.16 -17.83
CA VAL A 206 1.38 6.72 -16.95
C VAL A 206 1.43 8.25 -16.96
N ALA A 207 0.43 8.88 -17.57
CA ALA A 207 0.42 10.33 -17.80
C ALA A 207 0.51 11.16 -16.50
N HIS A 208 -0.23 10.80 -15.45
CA HIS A 208 -0.24 11.54 -14.17
C HIS A 208 1.08 11.41 -13.39
N LEU A 209 1.97 10.49 -13.81
CA LEU A 209 3.33 10.35 -13.31
C LEU A 209 4.36 10.86 -14.32
N VAL A 210 4.02 11.83 -15.18
CA VAL A 210 4.94 12.38 -16.22
C VAL A 210 5.47 11.27 -17.15
N LYS A 211 4.57 10.39 -17.61
CA LYS A 211 4.86 9.28 -18.54
C LYS A 211 5.84 8.24 -17.99
N GLU A 212 5.85 8.03 -16.68
CA GLU A 212 6.68 6.98 -16.08
C GLU A 212 6.30 5.59 -16.63
N PRO A 213 7.29 4.76 -16.97
CA PRO A 213 7.06 3.40 -17.42
C PRO A 213 6.64 2.52 -16.24
N VAL A 214 5.45 1.96 -16.34
CA VAL A 214 4.83 1.11 -15.32
C VAL A 214 4.47 -0.24 -15.91
N LEU A 215 4.96 -1.31 -15.29
CA LEU A 215 4.52 -2.66 -15.61
C LEU A 215 3.25 -2.96 -14.81
N VAL A 216 2.13 -3.17 -15.50
CA VAL A 216 0.89 -3.60 -14.83
C VAL A 216 1.00 -5.09 -14.57
N MET A 217 0.75 -5.47 -13.33
CA MET A 217 0.93 -6.83 -12.83
C MET A 217 -0.32 -7.29 -12.10
N HIS A 218 -0.47 -8.60 -12.02
CA HIS A 218 -1.58 -9.28 -11.38
C HIS A 218 -1.08 -10.48 -10.58
N SER A 219 -1.69 -10.74 -9.43
CA SER A 219 -1.46 -11.94 -8.63
C SER A 219 -2.79 -12.63 -8.29
N MET A 220 -2.86 -13.93 -8.55
CA MET A 220 -3.92 -14.83 -8.08
C MET A 220 -3.48 -15.70 -6.89
N LYS A 221 -2.17 -15.70 -6.60
CA LYS A 221 -1.54 -16.52 -5.56
C LYS A 221 -0.40 -15.73 -4.97
N PHE A 222 -0.48 -15.52 -3.67
CA PHE A 222 0.58 -14.91 -2.89
C PHE A 222 1.72 -15.92 -2.69
N ASN A 223 2.95 -15.44 -2.73
CA ASN A 223 4.11 -16.26 -2.40
C ASN A 223 4.33 -16.29 -0.88
N ASP A 224 3.84 -17.34 -0.22
CA ASP A 224 3.89 -17.45 1.25
C ASP A 224 5.33 -17.53 1.78
N GLU A 225 6.25 -18.18 1.05
CA GLU A 225 7.66 -18.27 1.47
C GLU A 225 8.31 -16.88 1.58
N ALA A 226 7.93 -15.95 0.71
CA ALA A 226 8.45 -14.59 0.71
C ALA A 226 7.92 -13.73 1.88
N THR A 227 6.84 -14.13 2.56
CA THR A 227 6.20 -13.32 3.60
C THR A 227 6.31 -13.92 4.99
N VAL A 228 6.44 -15.24 5.17
CA VAL A 228 6.43 -15.91 6.49
C VAL A 228 7.49 -15.34 7.46
N ALA A 229 8.74 -15.18 7.01
CA ALA A 229 9.80 -14.65 7.87
C ALA A 229 9.53 -13.19 8.29
N ALA A 230 9.03 -12.38 7.34
CA ALA A 230 8.66 -10.99 7.58
C ALA A 230 7.44 -10.88 8.52
N GLU A 231 6.41 -11.72 8.32
CA GLU A 231 5.24 -11.81 9.19
C GLU A 231 5.65 -12.13 10.63
N LYS A 232 6.51 -13.12 10.83
CA LYS A 232 7.02 -13.46 12.17
C LYS A 232 7.78 -12.30 12.81
N MET A 233 8.65 -11.64 12.05
CA MET A 233 9.44 -10.50 12.54
C MET A 233 8.55 -9.33 12.96
N TRP A 234 7.51 -9.00 12.17
CA TRP A 234 6.62 -7.87 12.38
C TRP A 234 5.31 -8.21 13.10
N ALA A 235 5.17 -9.43 13.62
CA ALA A 235 3.94 -9.94 14.22
C ALA A 235 3.46 -9.07 15.39
N GLU A 236 4.36 -8.67 16.29
CA GLU A 236 3.96 -7.83 17.42
C GLU A 236 3.48 -6.45 16.98
N VAL A 237 4.10 -5.84 15.96
CA VAL A 237 3.66 -4.56 15.40
C VAL A 237 2.29 -4.69 14.75
N TRP A 238 2.05 -5.80 14.04
CA TRP A 238 0.75 -6.10 13.43
C TRP A 238 -0.36 -6.30 14.46
N ASN A 239 -0.09 -7.09 15.50
CA ASN A 239 -1.08 -7.43 16.53
C ASN A 239 -1.44 -6.22 17.42
N ASN A 240 -0.55 -5.23 17.53
CA ASN A 240 -0.78 -3.99 18.28
C ASN A 240 -1.09 -2.80 17.35
N ARG A 241 -1.52 -3.05 16.11
CA ARG A 241 -1.85 -1.98 15.16
C ARG A 241 -3.06 -1.17 15.64
N LEU A 242 -3.12 0.09 15.23
CA LEU A 242 -4.30 0.92 15.39
C LEU A 242 -5.15 0.83 14.13
N GLU A 243 -6.45 0.58 14.28
CA GLU A 243 -7.41 0.60 13.18
C GLU A 243 -8.31 1.83 13.36
N ILE A 244 -8.33 2.68 12.33
CA ILE A 244 -9.09 3.92 12.28
C ILE A 244 -9.99 3.82 11.05
N GLY A 245 -11.29 3.63 11.25
CA GLY A 245 -12.23 3.36 10.16
C GLY A 245 -12.97 2.03 10.35
N ALA A 246 -14.23 1.97 9.91
CA ALA A 246 -15.19 0.88 10.08
C ALA A 246 -15.53 0.49 11.56
N ALA A 247 -16.74 0.90 11.97
CA ALA A 247 -17.57 0.48 13.12
C ALA A 247 -17.02 0.46 14.56
N GLU A 248 -15.77 0.11 14.86
CA GLU A 248 -15.24 0.17 16.24
C GLU A 248 -13.73 0.43 16.26
N ILE A 249 -13.35 1.62 16.70
CA ILE A 249 -11.95 1.90 17.02
C ILE A 249 -11.59 1.06 18.25
N LYS A 250 -10.72 0.06 18.09
CA LYS A 250 -9.96 -0.50 19.24
C LYS A 250 -8.99 0.58 19.70
N LYS A 251 -9.44 1.46 20.61
CA LYS A 251 -8.71 2.65 21.05
C LYS A 251 -7.48 2.29 21.89
N MET A 252 -6.30 2.73 21.45
CA MET A 252 -5.39 3.45 22.34
C MET A 252 -5.48 4.94 21.98
N PRO A 253 -5.57 5.86 22.96
CA PRO A 253 -5.55 7.28 22.67
C PRO A 253 -4.22 7.66 22.01
N LEU A 254 -4.29 8.29 20.84
CA LEU A 254 -3.15 9.01 20.28
C LEU A 254 -2.94 10.25 21.16
N ALA A 255 -1.75 10.39 21.75
CA ALA A 255 -1.40 11.60 22.48
C ALA A 255 -1.42 12.79 21.52
N VAL A 256 -2.14 13.86 21.92
CA VAL A 256 -2.24 15.15 21.21
C VAL A 256 -1.00 15.98 21.49
#